data_AF-A0A8S3HT48-F1
#
_entry.id   AF-A0A8S3HT48-F1
#
_cell.length_a   1.000
_cell.length_b   1.000
_cell.length_c   1.000
_cell.angle_alpha   90.00
_cell.angle_beta   90.00
_cell.angle_gamma   90.00
#
_symmetry.space_group_name_H-M   'P 1'
#
loop_
_entity.id
_entity.type
_entity.pdbx_description
1 polymer ?
#
loop_
_entity_poly.entity_id
_entity_poly.type
_entity_poly.pdbx_seq_one_letter_code
_entity_poly.pdbx_strand_id
1 'polypeptide(L)'
;MTVTMIVSFVIVYEKICEPLSARFGLFNHFPAIFDTIMISLTRVNHAIFTVYIPRIIIKFRYFFITFFLILGILGLLIVFYHPKLTPPKSRRYQFFQLNHPFERFEYQMRDEFLSYINEDKENITNPLLIFIFGVEDIDLVHPFNPDQQKTVDNENIVFNKKIDFYDPLTLRWLDTFLKDLNRSELFTNVQNTYSQWLTI
;
A
#
# COMPACT_ATOMS: atom_id res chain seq x y z
N MET A 1 6.60 -3.90 28.12
CA MET A 1 8.06 -3.69 28.24
C MET A 1 8.44 -2.32 28.78
N THR A 2 7.75 -1.24 28.42
CA THR A 2 8.05 0.12 28.91
C THR A 2 7.97 0.28 30.42
N VAL A 3 6.93 -0.22 31.08
CA VAL A 3 6.75 -0.08 32.53
C VAL A 3 7.89 -0.73 33.32
N THR A 4 8.24 -1.97 33.00
CA THR A 4 9.33 -2.70 33.67
C THR A 4 10.70 -2.13 33.35
N MET A 5 10.91 -1.65 32.11
CA MET A 5 12.18 -1.07 31.68
C MET A 5 12.45 0.29 32.31
N ILE A 6 11.43 1.15 32.45
CA ILE A 6 11.57 2.47 33.09
C ILE A 6 11.94 2.31 34.56
N VAL A 7 11.26 1.43 35.29
CA VAL A 7 11.58 1.18 36.71
C VAL A 7 13.01 0.66 36.86
N SER A 8 13.41 -0.32 36.05
CA SER A 8 14.79 -0.83 36.06
C SER A 8 15.82 0.26 35.68
N PHE A 9 15.51 1.12 34.71
CA PHE A 9 16.39 2.22 34.31
C PHE A 9 16.57 3.25 35.41
N VAL A 10 15.47 3.67 36.07
CA VAL A 10 15.53 4.62 37.20
C VAL A 10 16.38 4.06 38.33
N ILE A 11 16.17 2.79 38.70
CA ILE A 11 16.94 2.13 39.77
C ILE A 11 18.43 2.05 39.40
N VAL A 12 18.74 1.68 38.16
CA VAL A 12 20.14 1.60 37.68
C VAL A 12 20.80 2.97 37.65
N TYR A 13 20.08 3.99 37.17
CA TYR A 13 20.59 5.36 37.10
C TYR A 13 20.92 5.92 38.49
N GLU A 14 19.98 5.81 39.44
CA GLU A 14 20.14 6.29 40.82
C GLU A 14 21.24 5.51 41.57
N LYS A 15 21.31 4.19 41.40
CA LYS A 15 22.25 3.34 42.17
C LYS A 15 23.67 3.30 41.59
N ILE A 16 23.83 3.48 40.28
CA ILE A 16 25.10 3.22 39.58
C ILE A 16 25.63 4.48 38.91
N CYS A 17 24.82 5.21 38.14
CA CYS A 17 25.31 6.35 37.36
C CYS A 17 25.56 7.60 38.22
N GLU A 18 24.66 7.90 39.16
CA GLU A 18 24.78 9.05 40.05
C GLU A 18 26.05 9.01 40.94
N PRO A 19 26.35 7.92 41.67
CA PRO A 19 27.57 7.86 42.51
C PRO A 19 28.86 7.79 41.68
N LEU A 20 28.81 7.24 40.47
CA LEU A 20 29.97 7.14 39.57
C LEU A 20 30.32 8.51 38.97
N SER A 21 29.30 9.31 38.62
CA SER A 21 29.46 10.72 38.21
C SER A 21 30.08 11.56 39.31
N ALA A 22 29.57 11.44 40.56
CA ALA A 22 30.10 12.16 41.72
C ALA A 22 31.57 11.81 42.03
N ARG A 23 31.99 10.57 41.75
CA ARG A 23 33.35 10.06 42.03
C ARG A 23 34.40 10.49 41.00
N PHE A 24 34.00 10.74 39.75
CA PHE A 24 34.96 11.11 38.70
C PHE A 24 35.30 12.60 38.65
N GLY A 25 34.52 13.51 39.27
CA GLY A 25 34.90 14.92 39.46
C GLY A 25 35.37 15.68 38.21
N LEU A 26 35.08 15.15 37.02
CA LEU A 26 35.63 15.61 35.76
C LEU A 26 34.65 16.65 35.20
N PHE A 27 35.05 17.92 35.31
CA PHE A 27 34.35 19.15 34.91
C PHE A 27 33.23 19.62 35.83
N ASN A 28 33.55 20.44 36.84
CA ASN A 28 32.54 21.13 37.66
C ASN A 28 31.95 22.39 36.99
N HIS A 29 32.51 22.89 35.87
CA HIS A 29 32.09 24.16 35.27
C HIS A 29 31.16 24.02 34.05
N PHE A 30 31.43 23.05 33.16
CA PHE A 30 30.57 22.73 32.01
C PHE A 30 29.15 22.25 32.39
N PRO A 31 28.95 21.36 33.37
CA PRO A 31 27.61 20.93 33.76
C PRO A 31 26.81 22.06 34.40
N ALA A 32 27.42 22.93 35.20
CA ALA A 32 26.70 24.05 35.82
C ALA A 32 26.13 25.05 34.78
N ILE A 33 26.89 25.32 33.71
CA ILE A 33 26.43 26.16 32.59
C ILE A 33 25.31 25.44 31.82
N PHE A 34 25.50 24.15 31.52
CA PHE A 34 24.50 23.34 30.83
C PHE A 34 23.19 23.23 31.63
N ASP A 35 23.27 22.99 32.92
CA ASP A 35 22.12 22.92 33.84
C ASP A 35 21.40 24.26 33.90
N THR A 36 22.13 25.38 33.98
CA THR A 36 21.53 26.72 33.96
C THR A 36 20.79 26.98 32.65
N ILE A 37 21.37 26.59 31.51
CA ILE A 37 20.75 26.70 30.18
C ILE A 37 19.51 25.80 30.10
N MET A 38 19.60 24.54 30.53
CA MET A 38 18.49 23.58 30.52
C MET A 38 17.34 24.02 31.44
N ILE A 39 17.64 24.54 32.63
CA ILE A 39 16.64 25.07 33.56
C ILE A 39 15.99 26.33 32.98
N SER A 40 16.76 27.20 32.30
CA SER A 40 16.23 28.36 31.60
C SER A 40 15.30 27.96 30.44
N LEU A 41 15.74 27.04 29.59
CA LEU A 41 14.97 26.50 28.47
C LEU A 41 13.68 25.83 28.97
N THR A 42 13.77 25.04 30.05
CA THR A 42 12.63 24.37 30.66
C THR A 42 11.63 25.38 31.23
N ARG A 43 12.11 26.46 31.87
CA ARG A 43 11.24 27.53 32.38
C ARG A 43 10.52 28.27 31.24
N VAL A 44 11.23 28.60 30.16
CA VAL A 44 10.63 29.23 28.98
C VAL A 44 9.61 28.31 28.34
N ASN A 45 9.97 27.02 28.16
CA ASN A 45 9.07 26.01 27.62
C ASN A 45 7.81 25.88 28.48
N HIS A 46 7.97 25.74 29.79
CA HIS A 46 6.86 25.66 30.72
C HIS A 46 5.97 26.90 30.64
N ALA A 47 6.53 28.11 30.60
CA ALA A 47 5.76 29.34 30.45
C ALA A 47 4.96 29.37 29.13
N ILE A 48 5.57 28.98 28.01
CA ILE A 48 4.91 28.90 26.70
C ILE A 48 3.73 27.91 26.76
N PHE A 49 3.99 26.67 27.19
CA PHE A 49 2.98 25.61 27.11
C PHE A 49 1.89 25.70 28.18
N THR A 50 2.21 26.16 29.39
CA THR A 50 1.24 26.18 30.49
C THR A 50 0.52 27.51 30.64
N VAL A 51 1.15 28.62 30.25
CA VAL A 51 0.57 29.96 30.46
C VAL A 51 0.14 30.58 29.12
N TYR A 52 1.06 30.72 28.17
CA TYR A 52 0.78 31.46 26.95
C TYR A 52 -0.17 30.72 26.00
N ILE A 53 0.08 29.44 25.72
CA ILE A 53 -0.78 28.63 24.83
C ILE A 53 -2.22 28.56 25.34
N PRO A 54 -2.51 28.20 26.61
CA PRO A 54 -3.89 28.14 27.09
C PRO A 54 -4.57 29.50 27.08
N ARG A 55 -3.85 30.57 27.44
CA ARG A 55 -4.38 31.94 27.40
C ARG A 55 -4.74 32.38 25.97
N ILE A 56 -3.94 32.02 24.98
CA ILE A 56 -4.22 32.29 23.56
C ILE A 56 -5.43 31.48 23.10
N ILE A 57 -5.48 30.18 23.39
CA ILE A 57 -6.58 29.30 22.98
C ILE A 57 -7.91 29.78 23.56
N ILE A 58 -7.95 30.15 24.85
CA ILE A 58 -9.17 30.63 25.50
C ILE A 58 -9.60 31.99 24.92
N LYS A 59 -8.66 32.92 24.72
CA LYS A 59 -8.96 34.25 24.18
C LYS A 59 -9.44 34.20 22.72
N PHE A 60 -8.85 33.34 21.90
CA PHE A 60 -9.17 33.19 20.47
C PHE A 60 -10.02 31.94 20.18
N ARG A 61 -10.79 31.46 21.15
CA ARG A 61 -11.54 30.19 21.06
C ARG A 61 -12.38 30.09 19.80
N TYR A 62 -13.21 31.10 19.53
CA TYR A 62 -14.09 31.09 18.36
C TYR A 62 -13.34 31.15 17.04
N PHE A 63 -12.21 31.87 16.99
CA PHE A 63 -11.36 31.91 15.81
C PHE A 63 -10.82 30.51 15.49
N PHE A 64 -10.26 29.81 16.48
CA PHE A 64 -9.75 28.45 16.27
C PHE A 64 -10.85 27.47 15.89
N ILE A 65 -12.02 27.52 16.55
CA ILE A 65 -13.15 26.64 16.22
C ILE A 65 -13.56 26.84 14.76
N THR A 66 -13.81 28.07 14.35
CA THR A 66 -14.23 28.37 12.97
C THR A 66 -13.13 28.01 11.97
N PHE A 67 -11.87 28.30 12.29
CA PHE A 67 -10.73 27.99 11.42
C PHE A 67 -10.57 26.48 11.21
N PHE A 68 -10.56 25.68 12.28
CA PHE A 68 -10.45 24.22 12.18
C PHE A 68 -11.69 23.58 11.55
N LEU A 69 -12.88 24.15 11.76
CA LEU A 69 -14.10 23.69 11.11
C LEU A 69 -14.04 23.92 9.60
N ILE A 70 -13.63 25.12 9.15
CA ILE A 70 -13.43 25.40 7.72
C ILE A 70 -12.36 24.50 7.13
N LEU A 71 -11.23 24.32 7.82
CA LEU A 71 -10.15 23.45 7.38
C LEU A 71 -10.60 21.97 7.27
N GLY A 72 -11.43 21.52 8.21
CA GLY A 72 -12.03 20.19 8.20
C GLY A 72 -13.00 19.99 7.04
N ILE A 73 -13.91 20.92 6.80
CA ILE A 73 -14.84 20.88 5.65
C ILE A 73 -14.06 20.91 4.33
N LEU A 74 -13.04 21.76 4.23
CA LEU A 74 -12.20 21.85 3.04
C LEU A 74 -11.43 20.53 2.81
N GLY A 75 -10.89 19.93 3.87
CA GLY A 75 -10.24 18.62 3.81
C GLY A 75 -11.19 17.52 3.33
N LEU A 76 -12.43 17.50 3.85
CA LEU A 76 -13.47 16.56 3.40
C LEU A 76 -13.81 16.77 1.91
N LEU A 77 -13.97 18.02 1.47
CA LEU A 77 -14.23 18.33 0.05
C LEU A 77 -13.07 17.84 -0.85
N ILE A 78 -11.82 18.05 -0.45
CA ILE A 78 -10.66 17.59 -1.21
C ILE A 78 -10.61 16.06 -1.31
N VAL A 79 -10.86 15.36 -0.20
CA VAL A 79 -10.80 13.90 -0.12
C VAL A 79 -11.96 13.22 -0.86
N PHE A 80 -13.18 13.79 -0.83
CA PHE A 80 -14.37 13.15 -1.39
C PHE A 80 -14.81 13.71 -2.76
N TYR A 81 -14.53 14.99 -3.06
CA TYR A 81 -15.02 15.65 -4.28
C TYR A 81 -13.96 15.78 -5.37
N HIS A 82 -12.82 16.43 -5.12
CA HIS A 82 -11.70 16.51 -6.08
C HIS A 82 -10.45 17.04 -5.38
N PRO A 83 -9.27 16.42 -5.51
CA PRO A 83 -8.86 15.39 -6.48
C PRO A 83 -9.28 13.96 -6.14
N LYS A 84 -9.95 13.73 -5.00
CA LYS A 84 -10.31 12.40 -4.48
C LYS A 84 -9.09 11.49 -4.24
N LEU A 85 -9.28 10.46 -3.44
CA LEU A 85 -8.32 9.36 -3.39
C LEU A 85 -8.49 8.51 -4.64
N THR A 86 -7.49 8.51 -5.51
CA THR A 86 -7.45 7.68 -6.71
C THR A 86 -6.52 6.49 -6.48
N PRO A 87 -6.85 5.30 -6.99
CA PRO A 87 -5.93 4.18 -6.98
C PRO A 87 -4.67 4.56 -7.79
N PRO A 88 -3.50 3.99 -7.44
CA PRO A 88 -2.27 4.25 -8.18
C PRO A 88 -2.46 3.85 -9.66
N LYS A 89 -2.12 4.75 -10.57
CA LYS A 89 -2.23 4.50 -12.02
C LYS A 89 -1.16 3.53 -12.55
N SER A 90 -0.03 3.44 -11.85
CA SER A 90 1.04 2.49 -12.20
C SER A 90 0.72 1.11 -11.64
N ARG A 91 0.90 0.08 -12.47
CA ARG A 91 0.84 -1.33 -12.04
C ARG A 91 1.99 -1.72 -11.11
N ARG A 92 3.05 -0.88 -11.04
CA ARG A 92 4.28 -1.17 -10.30
C ARG A 92 4.25 -0.53 -8.92
N TYR A 93 4.71 -1.30 -7.94
CA TYR A 93 4.92 -0.83 -6.58
C TYR A 93 6.23 -0.06 -6.49
N GLN A 94 6.16 1.08 -5.81
CA GLN A 94 7.33 1.88 -5.46
C GLN A 94 7.99 1.27 -4.21
N PHE A 95 9.26 0.89 -4.32
CA PHE A 95 10.07 0.35 -3.23
C PHE A 95 11.06 1.37 -2.65
N PHE A 96 11.56 2.28 -3.48
CA PHE A 96 12.50 3.32 -3.05
C PHE A 96 11.90 4.72 -3.16
N GLN A 97 12.60 5.73 -2.65
CA GLN A 97 12.21 7.12 -2.92
C GLN A 97 12.24 7.40 -4.42
N LEU A 98 11.33 8.25 -4.93
CA LEU A 98 11.29 8.61 -6.36
C LEU A 98 12.60 9.20 -6.88
N ASN A 99 13.40 9.81 -6.00
CA ASN A 99 14.73 10.34 -6.34
C ASN A 99 15.78 9.25 -6.54
N HIS A 100 15.51 8.02 -6.11
CA HIS A 100 16.43 6.90 -6.27
C HIS A 100 16.57 6.57 -7.77
N PRO A 101 17.78 6.34 -8.30
CA PRO A 101 17.99 6.12 -9.72
C PRO A 101 17.13 5.01 -10.33
N PHE A 102 16.90 3.92 -9.59
CA PHE A 102 16.03 2.83 -10.05
C PHE A 102 14.58 3.26 -10.21
N GLU A 103 14.02 4.01 -9.24
CA GLU A 103 12.63 4.48 -9.34
C GLU A 103 12.48 5.57 -10.38
N ARG A 104 13.47 6.47 -10.49
CA ARG A 104 13.46 7.50 -11.51
C ARG A 104 13.46 6.91 -12.91
N PHE A 105 14.26 5.87 -13.13
CA PHE A 105 14.26 5.14 -14.39
C PHE A 105 12.87 4.55 -14.68
N GLU A 106 12.30 3.84 -13.70
CA GLU A 106 11.03 3.12 -13.82
C GLU A 106 9.82 4.04 -14.06
N TYR A 107 9.76 5.20 -13.41
CA TYR A 107 8.63 6.13 -13.48
C TYR A 107 8.76 7.25 -14.51
N GLN A 108 9.97 7.68 -14.86
CA GLN A 108 10.16 8.84 -15.75
C GLN A 108 10.72 8.47 -17.12
N MET A 109 11.67 7.54 -17.18
CA MET A 109 12.48 7.32 -18.39
C MET A 109 12.08 6.06 -19.15
N ARG A 110 11.49 5.08 -18.46
CA ARG A 110 11.22 3.76 -19.02
C ARG A 110 10.36 3.81 -20.28
N ASP A 111 9.29 4.59 -20.30
CA ASP A 111 8.36 4.65 -21.43
C ASP A 111 8.99 5.29 -22.67
N GLU A 112 9.94 6.21 -22.46
CA GLU A 112 10.76 6.77 -23.53
C GLU A 112 11.68 5.68 -24.10
N PHE A 113 12.42 4.96 -23.26
CA PHE A 113 13.31 3.88 -23.71
C PHE A 113 12.57 2.70 -24.36
N LEU A 114 11.44 2.27 -23.81
CA LEU A 114 10.64 1.19 -24.38
C LEU A 114 10.03 1.56 -25.72
N SER A 115 9.78 2.85 -25.97
CA SER A 115 9.31 3.31 -27.27
C SER A 115 10.34 3.16 -28.39
N TYR A 116 11.63 3.23 -28.04
CA TYR A 116 12.72 3.00 -28.99
C TYR A 116 12.98 1.51 -29.24
N ILE A 117 12.67 0.64 -28.26
CA ILE A 117 12.87 -0.81 -28.38
C ILE A 117 11.68 -1.46 -29.08
N ASN A 118 10.47 -0.98 -28.83
CA ASN A 118 9.23 -1.45 -29.43
C ASN A 118 8.72 -0.38 -30.41
N GLU A 119 9.34 -0.28 -31.60
CA GLU A 119 8.86 0.59 -32.68
C GLU A 119 7.41 0.27 -33.10
N ASP A 120 6.90 -0.94 -32.79
CA ASP A 120 5.51 -1.37 -33.01
C ASP A 120 4.53 -0.93 -31.90
N LYS A 121 4.56 0.37 -31.58
CA LYS A 121 3.72 1.01 -30.56
C LYS A 121 2.22 1.09 -30.89
N GLU A 122 1.75 0.44 -31.96
CA GLU A 122 0.32 0.36 -32.28
C GLU A 122 -0.41 -0.76 -31.53
N ASN A 123 0.29 -1.73 -30.96
CA ASN A 123 -0.36 -2.78 -30.18
C ASN A 123 -0.20 -2.52 -28.68
N ILE A 124 -1.05 -1.63 -28.15
CA ILE A 124 -1.70 -1.93 -26.86
C ILE A 124 -2.25 -3.34 -27.06
N THR A 125 -1.56 -4.36 -26.56
CA THR A 125 -2.02 -5.75 -26.71
C THR A 125 -3.43 -5.78 -26.14
N ASN A 126 -4.43 -5.95 -27.01
CA ASN A 126 -5.80 -6.14 -26.57
C ASN A 126 -5.77 -7.20 -25.46
N PRO A 127 -6.43 -6.96 -24.32
CA PRO A 127 -6.35 -7.88 -23.19
C PRO A 127 -6.79 -9.26 -23.68
N LEU A 128 -5.90 -10.26 -23.52
CA LEU A 128 -6.19 -11.63 -23.91
C LEU A 128 -7.23 -12.20 -22.93
N LEU A 129 -8.42 -12.47 -23.43
CA LEU A 129 -9.47 -13.15 -22.66
C LEU A 129 -9.40 -14.65 -22.92
N ILE A 130 -9.31 -15.44 -21.86
CA ILE A 130 -9.26 -16.90 -21.91
C ILE A 130 -10.43 -17.44 -21.11
N PHE A 131 -11.28 -18.24 -21.76
CA PHE A 131 -12.35 -18.98 -21.09
C PHE A 131 -11.85 -20.39 -20.78
N ILE A 132 -11.86 -20.76 -19.50
CA ILE A 132 -11.45 -22.09 -19.02
C ILE A 132 -12.68 -22.78 -18.44
N PHE A 133 -12.89 -24.04 -18.81
CA PHE A 133 -13.98 -24.87 -18.34
C PHE A 133 -13.43 -26.18 -17.75
N GLY A 134 -14.22 -26.85 -16.91
CA GLY A 134 -13.84 -28.15 -16.33
C GLY A 134 -13.01 -28.06 -15.04
N VAL A 135 -12.78 -26.87 -14.50
CA VAL A 135 -12.11 -26.63 -13.21
C VAL A 135 -13.04 -25.86 -12.28
N GLU A 136 -12.99 -26.15 -10.98
CA GLU A 136 -13.71 -25.40 -9.95
C GLU A 136 -12.90 -24.17 -9.49
N ASP A 137 -13.58 -23.04 -9.29
CA ASP A 137 -12.99 -21.79 -8.79
C ASP A 137 -12.92 -21.80 -7.26
N ILE A 138 -12.14 -22.74 -6.72
CA ILE A 138 -11.92 -22.85 -5.28
C ILE A 138 -10.44 -22.61 -5.02
N ASP A 139 -10.13 -21.47 -4.40
CA ASP A 139 -8.80 -21.23 -3.86
C ASP A 139 -8.61 -22.10 -2.64
N LEU A 140 -7.83 -23.16 -2.80
CA LEU A 140 -7.52 -24.03 -1.69
C LEU A 140 -6.56 -23.33 -0.74
N VAL A 141 -5.76 -22.30 -1.10
CA VAL A 141 -4.56 -21.75 -0.41
C VAL A 141 -4.86 -21.05 0.93
N HIS A 142 -3.89 -21.04 1.85
CA HIS A 142 -4.07 -20.33 3.13
C HIS A 142 -3.75 -18.84 2.91
N PRO A 143 -4.66 -17.90 3.23
CA PRO A 143 -4.50 -16.48 2.85
C PRO A 143 -3.23 -15.82 3.39
N PHE A 144 -2.69 -16.32 4.51
CA PHE A 144 -1.51 -15.76 5.18
C PHE A 144 -0.19 -16.46 4.83
N ASN A 145 -0.19 -17.48 3.97
CA ASN A 145 1.01 -18.19 3.56
C ASN A 145 1.08 -18.34 2.03
N PRO A 146 1.67 -17.36 1.33
CA PRO A 146 1.68 -17.35 -0.14
C PRO A 146 2.55 -18.46 -0.74
N ASP A 147 3.54 -18.97 0.00
CA ASP A 147 4.48 -19.99 -0.50
C ASP A 147 3.96 -21.43 -0.33
N GLN A 148 2.79 -21.59 0.26
CA GLN A 148 2.23 -22.91 0.52
C GLN A 148 1.72 -23.55 -0.78
N GLN A 149 2.47 -24.52 -1.31
CA GLN A 149 1.95 -25.43 -2.33
C GLN A 149 0.80 -26.25 -1.71
N LYS A 150 -0.37 -26.24 -2.35
CA LYS A 150 -1.51 -27.04 -1.91
C LYS A 150 -1.81 -28.17 -2.86
N THR A 151 -1.52 -29.36 -2.38
CA THR A 151 -2.03 -30.63 -2.88
C THR A 151 -3.20 -31.06 -2.00
N VAL A 152 -4.36 -31.31 -2.59
CA VAL A 152 -5.42 -32.15 -2.02
C VAL A 152 -5.43 -33.41 -2.88
N ASP A 153 -5.24 -34.59 -2.29
CA ASP A 153 -5.12 -35.86 -3.02
C ASP A 153 -4.02 -35.87 -4.11
N ASN A 154 -2.88 -35.21 -3.86
CA ASN A 154 -1.78 -34.98 -4.83
C ASN A 154 -2.15 -34.09 -6.04
N GLU A 155 -3.32 -33.46 -6.05
CA GLU A 155 -3.75 -32.54 -7.11
C GLU A 155 -3.84 -31.10 -6.58
N ASN A 156 -3.34 -30.15 -7.37
CA ASN A 156 -3.39 -28.73 -7.04
C ASN A 156 -4.67 -28.04 -7.55
N ILE A 157 -5.51 -28.78 -8.29
CA ILE A 157 -6.65 -28.26 -9.06
C ILE A 157 -7.82 -29.21 -8.87
N VAL A 158 -9.00 -28.68 -8.54
CA VAL A 158 -10.22 -29.48 -8.41
C VAL A 158 -10.97 -29.46 -9.74
N PHE A 159 -11.13 -30.62 -10.38
CA PHE A 159 -11.88 -30.74 -11.62
C PHE A 159 -13.40 -30.74 -11.37
N ASN A 160 -14.12 -29.98 -12.20
CA ASN A 160 -15.57 -29.94 -12.15
C ASN A 160 -16.17 -31.13 -12.91
N LYS A 161 -16.75 -32.08 -12.17
CA LYS A 161 -17.35 -33.30 -12.73
C LYS A 161 -18.76 -33.11 -13.31
N LYS A 162 -19.34 -31.90 -13.24
CA LYS A 162 -20.71 -31.62 -13.69
C LYS A 162 -20.79 -31.31 -15.19
N ILE A 163 -19.69 -30.87 -15.79
CA ILE A 163 -19.63 -30.49 -17.21
C ILE A 163 -19.14 -31.70 -17.98
N ASP A 164 -19.97 -32.20 -18.89
CA ASP A 164 -19.60 -33.23 -19.84
C ASP A 164 -19.59 -32.65 -21.26
N PHE A 165 -18.41 -32.66 -21.90
CA PHE A 165 -18.22 -32.18 -23.27
C PHE A 165 -18.67 -33.20 -24.33
N TYR A 166 -18.99 -34.43 -23.94
CA TYR A 166 -19.56 -35.43 -24.83
C TYR A 166 -21.10 -35.33 -24.93
N ASP A 167 -21.74 -34.58 -24.04
CA ASP A 167 -23.18 -34.35 -24.09
C ASP A 167 -23.56 -33.47 -25.31
N PRO A 168 -24.45 -33.93 -26.21
CA PRO A 168 -24.92 -33.12 -27.34
C PRO A 168 -25.55 -31.79 -26.94
N LEU A 169 -26.13 -31.66 -25.74
CA LEU A 169 -26.66 -30.39 -25.27
C LEU A 169 -25.55 -29.38 -24.99
N THR A 170 -24.48 -29.80 -24.31
CA THR A 170 -23.29 -28.97 -24.03
C THR A 170 -22.60 -28.51 -25.32
N LEU A 171 -22.48 -29.40 -26.31
CA LEU A 171 -21.88 -29.06 -27.61
C LEU A 171 -22.69 -28.00 -28.36
N ARG A 172 -24.03 -28.10 -28.34
CA ARG A 172 -24.91 -27.08 -28.94
C ARG A 172 -24.82 -25.74 -28.21
N TRP A 173 -24.72 -25.78 -26.90
CA TRP A 173 -24.52 -24.58 -26.10
C TRP A 173 -23.18 -23.90 -26.45
N LEU A 174 -22.09 -24.66 -26.55
CA LEU A 174 -20.78 -24.13 -26.89
C LEU A 174 -20.74 -23.52 -28.30
N ASP A 175 -21.36 -24.17 -29.29
CA ASP A 175 -21.49 -23.63 -30.65
C ASP A 175 -22.27 -22.31 -30.67
N THR A 176 -23.36 -22.23 -29.89
CA THR A 176 -24.14 -20.99 -29.74
C THR A 176 -23.29 -19.89 -29.10
N PHE A 177 -22.55 -20.21 -28.04
CA PHE A 177 -21.65 -19.30 -27.35
C PHE A 177 -20.56 -18.73 -28.28
N LEU A 178 -19.91 -19.58 -29.09
CA LEU A 178 -18.89 -19.12 -30.06
C LEU A 178 -19.49 -18.20 -31.13
N LYS A 179 -20.71 -18.50 -31.61
CA LYS A 179 -21.44 -17.63 -32.55
C LYS A 179 -21.76 -16.28 -31.94
N ASP A 180 -22.19 -16.25 -30.69
CA ASP A 180 -22.50 -15.01 -29.99
C ASP A 180 -21.25 -14.18 -29.71
N LEU A 181 -20.12 -14.81 -29.37
CA LEU A 181 -18.82 -14.15 -29.25
C LEU A 181 -18.39 -13.50 -30.58
N ASN A 182 -18.54 -14.21 -31.70
CA ASN A 182 -18.16 -13.70 -33.02
C ASN A 182 -19.05 -12.53 -33.49
N ARG A 183 -20.28 -12.44 -32.98
CA ARG A 183 -21.19 -11.32 -33.26
C ARG A 183 -20.87 -10.06 -32.47
N SER A 184 -20.12 -10.17 -31.37
CA SER A 184 -19.80 -9.04 -30.51
C SER A 184 -18.65 -8.21 -31.08
N GLU A 185 -18.79 -6.88 -31.05
CA GLU A 185 -17.77 -5.94 -31.51
C GLU A 185 -16.56 -5.85 -30.57
N LEU A 186 -16.63 -6.46 -29.37
CA LEU A 186 -15.58 -6.41 -28.36
C LEU A 186 -14.45 -7.40 -28.60
N PHE A 187 -14.71 -8.49 -29.35
CA PHE A 187 -13.75 -9.57 -29.52
C PHE A 187 -13.18 -9.56 -30.93
N THR A 188 -11.86 -9.61 -31.02
CA THR A 188 -11.14 -9.77 -32.29
C THR A 188 -10.61 -11.20 -32.41
N ASN A 189 -10.39 -11.67 -33.64
CA ASN A 189 -9.80 -12.99 -33.94
C ASN A 189 -10.61 -14.23 -33.50
N VAL A 190 -11.88 -14.11 -33.10
CA VAL A 190 -12.74 -15.25 -32.72
C VAL A 190 -12.87 -16.28 -33.84
N GLN A 191 -12.90 -15.83 -35.10
CA GLN A 191 -13.03 -16.70 -36.27
C GLN A 191 -11.88 -17.71 -36.41
N ASN A 192 -10.67 -17.35 -36.00
CA ASN A 192 -9.51 -18.25 -36.04
C ASN A 192 -9.62 -19.35 -34.98
N THR A 193 -10.16 -19.03 -33.81
CA THR A 193 -10.42 -20.02 -32.75
C THR A 193 -11.57 -20.94 -33.14
N TYR A 194 -12.63 -20.39 -33.74
CA TYR A 194 -13.77 -21.16 -34.22
C TYR A 194 -13.39 -22.15 -35.32
N SER A 195 -12.52 -21.76 -36.26
CA SER A 195 -12.05 -22.67 -37.31
C SER A 195 -11.17 -23.80 -36.78
N GLN A 196 -10.33 -23.54 -35.78
CA GLN A 196 -9.56 -24.58 -35.09
C GLN A 196 -10.47 -25.57 -34.35
N TRP A 197 -11.53 -25.08 -33.72
CA TRP A 197 -12.50 -25.94 -33.02
C TRP A 197 -13.23 -26.89 -33.97
N LEU A 198 -13.62 -26.45 -35.17
CA LEU A 198 -14.27 -27.30 -36.16
C LEU A 198 -13.36 -28.41 -36.74
N THR A 199 -12.04 -28.34 -36.50
CA THR A 199 -11.07 -29.34 -36.99
C THR A 199 -10.73 -30.42 -35.97
N ILE A 200 -11.22 -30.30 -34.72
CA ILE A 200 -11.04 -31.26 -33.64
C ILE A 200 -12.27 -32.17 -33.56
#